data_AF-A0A951FU79-F1
#
_entry.id   AF-A0A951FU79-F1
#
_cell.length_a   1.000
_cell.length_b   1.000
_cell.length_c   1.000
_cell.angle_alpha   90.00
_cell.angle_beta   90.00
_cell.angle_gamma   90.00
#
_symmetry.space_group_name_H-M   'P 1'
#
loop_
_entity.id
_entity.type
_entity.pdbx_description
1 polymer ?
#
loop_
_entity_poly.entity_id
_entity_poly.type
_entity_poly.pdbx_seq_one_letter_code
_entity_poly.pdbx_strand_id
1 'polypeptide(L)'
;MDAVTTIDEVRTFETRGGNARYVVRDGDGNEYTTFREAIGEQARTLEGRRVRIEYHEEQRGQYNNVYLDKVEELPDEGAGNAADTDAEEAAWRTAVEAAPWLVGDSDPHAKTGPEELYETLKPFKDRVAEDIKSNEDDE
;
A
#
# COMPACT_ATOMS: atom_id res chain seq x y z
N MET A 1 -15.13 -8.28 -25.17
CA MET A 1 -14.10 -8.81 -24.27
C MET A 1 -13.93 -7.85 -23.13
N ASP A 2 -13.46 -8.31 -21.98
CA ASP A 2 -13.21 -7.49 -20.80
C ASP A 2 -11.82 -7.79 -20.23
N ALA A 3 -11.19 -6.76 -19.65
CA ALA A 3 -9.89 -6.89 -18.99
C ALA A 3 -9.80 -5.92 -17.80
N VAL A 4 -8.99 -6.29 -16.80
CA VAL A 4 -8.62 -5.43 -15.67
C VAL A 4 -7.16 -5.06 -15.83
N THR A 5 -6.86 -3.77 -15.91
CA THR A 5 -5.52 -3.25 -16.19
C THR A 5 -5.35 -1.84 -15.64
N THR A 6 -4.16 -1.27 -15.79
CA THR A 6 -3.88 0.15 -15.49
C THR A 6 -3.79 0.92 -16.79
N ILE A 7 -4.36 2.13 -16.85
CA ILE A 7 -4.17 3.00 -18.02
C ILE A 7 -2.80 3.65 -17.90
N ASP A 8 -1.90 3.35 -18.83
CA ASP A 8 -0.53 3.88 -18.83
C ASP A 8 -0.46 5.22 -19.56
N GLU A 9 -1.16 5.35 -20.70
CA GLU A 9 -1.14 6.59 -21.49
C GLU A 9 -2.44 6.74 -22.30
N VAL A 10 -2.97 7.97 -22.39
CA VAL A 10 -4.07 8.29 -23.32
C VAL A 10 -3.68 9.41 -24.28
N ARG A 11 -3.59 9.07 -25.58
CA ARG A 11 -3.30 10.03 -26.66
C ARG A 11 -4.58 10.47 -27.36
N THR A 12 -4.69 11.76 -27.65
CA THR A 12 -5.81 12.33 -28.40
C THR A 12 -5.32 12.90 -29.74
N PHE A 13 -6.00 12.56 -30.82
CA PHE A 13 -5.70 13.01 -32.17
C PHE A 13 -6.93 13.63 -32.82
N GLU A 14 -6.79 14.78 -33.45
CA GLU A 14 -7.85 15.36 -34.27
C GLU A 14 -7.89 14.67 -35.63
N THR A 15 -9.05 14.15 -36.01
CA THR A 15 -9.26 13.57 -37.33
C THR A 15 -9.56 14.65 -38.35
N ARG A 16 -9.37 14.34 -39.64
CA ARG A 16 -9.69 15.25 -40.76
C ARG A 16 -11.16 15.73 -40.78
N GLY A 17 -12.07 15.01 -40.12
CA GLY A 17 -13.48 15.36 -40.00
C GLY A 17 -13.82 16.21 -38.77
N GLY A 18 -12.84 16.59 -37.95
CA GLY A 18 -13.04 17.35 -36.71
C GLY A 18 -13.41 16.50 -35.50
N ASN A 19 -13.55 15.18 -35.64
CA ASN A 19 -13.79 14.28 -34.51
C ASN A 19 -12.45 13.94 -33.82
N ALA A 20 -12.47 13.80 -32.49
CA ALA A 20 -11.32 13.33 -31.73
C ALA A 20 -11.22 11.79 -31.79
N ARG A 21 -10.00 11.29 -32.02
CA ARG A 21 -9.63 9.88 -31.85
C ARG A 21 -8.80 9.74 -30.59
N TYR A 22 -9.19 8.82 -29.73
CA TYR A 22 -8.49 8.48 -28.51
C TYR A 22 -7.77 7.14 -28.70
N VAL A 23 -6.52 7.08 -28.29
CA VAL A 23 -5.72 5.85 -28.23
C VAL A 23 -5.28 5.66 -26.79
N VAL A 24 -5.76 4.58 -26.17
CA VAL A 24 -5.49 4.22 -24.78
C VAL A 24 -4.48 3.08 -24.80
N ARG A 25 -3.35 3.26 -24.11
CA ARG A 25 -2.38 2.20 -23.85
C ARG A 25 -2.54 1.71 -22.42
N ASP A 26 -2.61 0.39 -22.25
CA ASP A 26 -2.63 -0.22 -20.92
C ASP A 26 -1.22 -0.54 -20.40
N GLY A 27 -1.14 -1.00 -19.15
CA GLY A 27 0.12 -1.38 -18.50
C GLY A 27 0.82 -2.60 -19.13
N ASP A 28 0.09 -3.42 -19.88
CA ASP A 28 0.62 -4.58 -20.60
C ASP A 28 1.10 -4.22 -22.03
N GLY A 29 0.88 -2.97 -22.45
CA GLY A 29 1.27 -2.45 -23.76
C GLY A 29 0.22 -2.67 -24.86
N ASN A 30 -0.99 -3.10 -24.54
CA ASN A 30 -2.09 -3.21 -25.50
C ASN A 30 -2.66 -1.82 -25.82
N GLU A 31 -3.01 -1.61 -27.09
CA GLU A 31 -3.59 -0.35 -27.55
C GLU A 31 -5.06 -0.51 -27.94
N TYR A 32 -5.90 0.38 -27.41
CA TYR A 32 -7.33 0.43 -27.66
C TYR A 32 -7.71 1.78 -28.27
N THR A 33 -8.52 1.77 -29.32
CA THR A 33 -8.98 3.01 -29.96
C THR A 33 -10.44 3.30 -29.66
N THR A 34 -10.81 4.55 -29.39
CA THR A 34 -12.22 4.96 -29.43
C THR A 34 -12.39 6.33 -30.09
N PHE A 35 -13.55 6.52 -30.72
CA PHE A 35 -14.00 7.81 -31.26
C PHE A 35 -15.15 8.39 -30.43
N ARG A 36 -15.60 7.67 -29.40
CA ARG A 36 -16.64 8.15 -28.49
C ARG A 36 -15.98 9.06 -27.46
N GLU A 37 -16.25 10.35 -27.55
CA GLU A 37 -15.65 11.37 -26.69
C GLU A 37 -15.82 11.07 -25.20
N ALA A 38 -17.02 10.67 -24.77
CA ALA A 38 -17.29 10.33 -23.37
C ALA A 38 -16.35 9.24 -22.82
N ILE A 39 -16.06 8.20 -23.62
CA ILE A 39 -15.17 7.10 -23.21
C ILE A 39 -13.72 7.60 -23.19
N GLY A 40 -13.32 8.37 -24.22
CA GLY A 40 -11.97 8.91 -24.33
C GLY A 40 -11.61 9.87 -23.20
N GLU A 41 -12.52 10.78 -22.84
CA GLU A 41 -12.39 11.70 -21.72
C GLU A 41 -12.34 10.96 -20.37
N GLN A 42 -13.18 9.93 -20.22
CA GLN A 42 -13.17 9.10 -19.03
C GLN A 42 -11.83 8.34 -18.90
N ALA A 43 -11.32 7.79 -20.00
CA ALA A 43 -10.01 7.14 -20.00
C ALA A 43 -8.89 8.12 -19.63
N ARG A 44 -8.91 9.36 -20.15
CA ARG A 44 -7.95 10.42 -19.76
C ARG A 44 -8.01 10.73 -18.26
N THR A 45 -9.20 10.78 -17.68
CA THR A 45 -9.40 11.06 -16.24
C THR A 45 -8.88 9.91 -15.37
N LEU A 46 -8.82 8.70 -15.92
CA LEU A 46 -8.39 7.48 -15.26
C LEU A 46 -6.95 7.06 -15.64
N GLU A 47 -6.19 7.94 -16.30
CA GLU A 47 -4.76 7.70 -16.56
C GLU A 47 -4.00 7.47 -15.23
N GLY A 48 -3.15 6.45 -15.23
CA GLY A 48 -2.44 5.96 -14.04
C GLY A 48 -3.28 5.14 -13.07
N ARG A 49 -4.59 4.95 -13.31
CA ARG A 49 -5.48 4.22 -12.41
C ARG A 49 -5.81 2.82 -12.90
N ARG A 50 -6.13 1.96 -11.93
CA ARG A 50 -6.66 0.62 -12.21
C ARG A 50 -8.11 0.70 -12.67
N VAL A 51 -8.39 0.04 -13.79
CA VAL A 51 -9.68 0.10 -14.47
C VAL A 51 -10.12 -1.28 -14.94
N ARG A 52 -11.43 -1.42 -15.12
CA ARG A 52 -12.01 -2.45 -15.99
C ARG A 52 -12.28 -1.81 -17.35
N ILE A 53 -11.78 -2.43 -18.40
CA ILE A 53 -12.07 -2.03 -19.79
C ILE A 53 -12.92 -3.09 -20.48
N GLU A 54 -13.86 -2.64 -21.30
CA GLU A 54 -14.59 -3.48 -22.25
C GLU A 54 -14.19 -3.07 -23.67
N TYR A 55 -13.87 -4.05 -24.51
CA TYR A 55 -13.41 -3.82 -25.86
C TYR A 55 -13.88 -4.90 -26.85
N HIS A 56 -13.90 -4.56 -28.13
CA HIS A 56 -14.13 -5.51 -29.21
C HIS A 56 -13.04 -5.39 -30.28
N GLU A 57 -12.90 -6.45 -31.06
CA GLU A 57 -11.95 -6.52 -32.16
C GLU A 57 -12.70 -6.55 -33.49
N GLU A 58 -12.20 -5.80 -34.47
CA GLU A 58 -12.71 -5.81 -35.84
C GLU A 58 -11.55 -6.07 -36.82
N GLN A 59 -11.64 -7.21 -37.51
CA GLN A 59 -10.69 -7.55 -38.56
C GLN A 59 -11.04 -6.81 -39.85
N ARG A 60 -10.09 -6.04 -40.38
CA ARG A 60 -10.18 -5.39 -41.69
C ARG A 60 -9.00 -5.78 -42.56
N GLY A 61 -9.21 -6.80 -43.39
CA GLY A 61 -8.17 -7.37 -44.23
C GLY A 61 -7.05 -7.96 -43.38
N GLN A 62 -5.84 -7.42 -43.50
CA GLN A 62 -4.66 -7.85 -42.74
C GLN A 62 -4.53 -7.18 -41.36
N TYR A 63 -5.40 -6.24 -41.01
CA TYR A 63 -5.34 -5.50 -39.76
C TYR A 63 -6.38 -6.02 -38.75
N ASN A 64 -6.01 -6.06 -37.48
CA ASN A 64 -6.93 -6.29 -36.37
C ASN A 64 -7.05 -5.00 -35.55
N ASN A 65 -8.20 -4.34 -35.62
CA ASN A 65 -8.42 -3.10 -34.87
C ASN A 65 -9.09 -3.45 -33.54
N VAL A 66 -8.55 -2.91 -32.43
CA VAL A 66 -9.13 -3.09 -31.10
C VAL A 66 -9.82 -1.78 -30.69
N TYR A 67 -11.11 -1.87 -30.39
CA TYR A 67 -11.95 -0.72 -30.06
C TYR A 67 -12.41 -0.74 -28.61
N LEU A 68 -12.20 0.38 -27.91
CA LEU A 68 -12.62 0.56 -26.53
C LEU A 68 -14.11 0.95 -26.47
N ASP A 69 -14.90 0.10 -25.83
CA ASP A 69 -16.35 0.26 -25.65
C ASP A 69 -16.73 0.83 -24.29
N LYS A 70 -15.90 0.63 -23.27
CA LYS A 70 -16.13 1.12 -21.92
C LYS A 70 -14.83 1.15 -21.11
N VAL A 71 -14.77 2.07 -20.15
CA VAL A 71 -13.76 2.12 -19.11
C VAL A 71 -14.44 2.42 -17.79
N GLU A 72 -14.11 1.70 -16.74
CA GLU A 72 -14.64 1.92 -15.39
C GLU A 72 -13.50 1.89 -14.39
N GLU A 73 -13.47 2.86 -13.47
CA GLU A 73 -12.53 2.82 -12.35
C GLU A 73 -12.82 1.61 -11.48
N LEU A 74 -11.77 0.88 -11.12
CA LEU A 74 -11.86 -0.13 -10.08
C LEU A 74 -11.23 0.43 -8.80
N PRO A 75 -11.78 0.11 -7.63
CA PRO A 75 -11.08 0.39 -6.38
C PRO A 75 -9.71 -0.29 -6.47
N ASP A 76 -8.68 0.44 -6.09
CA ASP A 76 -7.34 -0.10 -6.01
C ASP A 76 -7.39 -1.33 -5.09
N GLU A 77 -6.76 -2.45 -5.45
CA GLU A 77 -6.72 -3.59 -4.51
C GLU A 77 -5.85 -3.25 -3.28
N GLY A 78 -5.12 -2.14 -3.32
CA GLY A 78 -4.50 -1.49 -2.15
C GLY A 78 -5.40 -0.47 -1.42
N ALA A 79 -6.61 -0.20 -1.90
CA ALA A 79 -7.61 0.66 -1.26
C ALA A 79 -8.64 -0.14 -0.45
N GLY A 80 -8.40 -1.43 -0.24
CA GLY A 80 -8.99 -2.23 0.85
C GLY A 80 -8.30 -1.98 2.20
N ASN A 81 -7.65 -0.82 2.36
CA ASN A 81 -6.62 -0.62 3.36
C ASN A 81 -6.73 0.68 4.16
N ALA A 82 -7.97 1.11 4.42
CA ALA A 82 -8.22 1.95 5.58
C ALA A 82 -7.81 1.24 6.90
N ALA A 83 -7.54 -0.08 6.87
CA ALA A 83 -7.00 -0.86 7.97
C ALA A 83 -5.46 -1.03 7.96
N ASP A 84 -4.74 -1.20 6.82
CA ASP A 84 -3.25 -1.21 6.89
C ASP A 84 -2.64 0.16 7.03
N THR A 85 -3.30 1.28 6.65
CA THR A 85 -2.70 2.57 7.06
C THR A 85 -2.56 2.63 8.58
N ASP A 86 -3.48 2.03 9.33
CA ASP A 86 -3.41 1.91 10.79
C ASP A 86 -2.39 0.84 11.22
N ALA A 87 -2.36 -0.34 10.58
CA ALA A 87 -1.44 -1.42 10.94
C ALA A 87 0.04 -1.12 10.58
N GLU A 88 0.29 -0.53 9.41
CA GLU A 88 1.60 -0.08 8.96
C GLU A 88 2.06 1.11 9.82
N GLU A 89 1.21 2.12 10.08
CA GLU A 89 1.54 3.21 11.00
C GLU A 89 1.79 2.69 12.43
N ALA A 90 1.00 1.73 12.92
CA ALA A 90 1.21 1.07 14.21
C ALA A 90 2.50 0.24 14.24
N ALA A 91 2.86 -0.42 13.15
CA ALA A 91 4.12 -1.14 13.02
C ALA A 91 5.32 -0.17 13.04
N TRP A 92 5.24 0.97 12.34
CA TRP A 92 6.26 2.02 12.39
C TRP A 92 6.36 2.66 13.78
N ARG A 93 5.24 2.92 14.47
CA ARG A 93 5.21 3.40 15.86
C ARG A 93 5.87 2.41 16.81
N THR A 94 5.52 1.14 16.71
CA THR A 94 6.07 0.06 17.55
C THR A 94 7.56 -0.13 17.29
N ALA A 95 7.99 -0.07 16.03
CA ALA A 95 9.40 -0.16 15.67
C ALA A 95 10.21 1.02 16.23
N VAL A 96 9.64 2.24 16.25
CA VAL A 96 10.26 3.44 16.85
C VAL A 96 10.33 3.33 18.38
N GLU A 97 9.28 2.82 19.04
CA GLU A 97 9.28 2.59 20.50
C GLU A 97 10.24 1.48 20.94
N ALA A 98 10.44 0.45 20.11
CA ALA A 98 11.36 -0.65 20.37
C ALA A 98 12.81 -0.35 19.95
N ALA A 99 13.03 0.64 19.08
CA ALA A 99 14.36 1.00 18.59
C ALA A 99 15.40 1.25 19.70
N PRO A 100 15.09 1.90 20.83
CA PRO A 100 16.03 2.09 21.93
C PRO A 100 16.52 0.79 22.59
N TRP A 101 15.73 -0.29 22.49
CA TRP A 101 16.06 -1.59 23.09
C TRP A 101 16.66 -2.56 22.07
N LEU A 102 16.39 -2.38 20.77
CA LEU A 102 16.88 -3.21 19.67
C LEU A 102 18.23 -2.72 19.11
N VAL A 103 18.40 -1.39 19.00
CA VAL A 103 19.68 -0.74 18.68
C VAL A 103 20.26 -0.32 20.01
N GLY A 104 20.83 -1.28 20.73
CA GLY A 104 21.34 -1.06 22.08
C GLY A 104 22.33 0.10 22.13
N ASP A 105 21.91 1.22 22.71
CA ASP A 105 22.87 2.11 23.36
C ASP A 105 23.33 1.34 24.60
N SER A 106 24.49 0.71 24.47
CA SER A 106 25.06 -0.18 25.49
C SER A 106 25.55 0.60 26.71
N ASP A 107 25.53 1.93 26.66
CA ASP A 107 25.83 2.79 27.79
C ASP A 107 24.52 3.33 28.39
N PRO A 108 24.19 2.99 29.65
CA PRO A 108 23.10 3.66 30.34
C PRO A 108 23.39 5.17 30.37
N HIS A 109 22.36 5.99 30.14
CA HIS A 109 22.47 7.47 30.10
C HIS A 109 23.17 8.04 31.35
N ALA A 110 23.17 7.30 32.46
CA ALA A 110 24.07 7.48 33.58
C ALA A 110 24.49 6.10 34.13
N LYS A 111 25.78 5.92 34.41
CA LYS A 111 26.28 4.75 35.17
C LYS A 111 25.88 4.91 36.63
N THR A 112 24.81 4.23 37.04
CA THR A 112 24.44 4.14 38.46
C THR A 112 25.56 3.42 39.21
N GLY A 113 26.04 4.03 40.30
CA GLY A 113 27.07 3.40 41.12
C GLY A 113 26.55 2.09 41.74
N PRO A 114 27.42 1.10 42.01
CA PRO A 114 27.00 -0.18 42.60
C PRO A 114 26.19 -0.04 43.89
N GLU A 115 26.55 0.94 44.73
CA GLU A 115 25.87 1.19 46.01
C GLU A 115 24.44 1.71 45.82
N GLU A 116 24.25 2.62 44.87
CA GLU A 116 22.94 3.22 44.56
C GLU A 116 22.01 2.19 43.91
N LEU A 117 22.56 1.32 43.05
CA LEU A 117 21.83 0.20 42.48
C LEU A 117 21.41 -0.80 43.57
N TYR A 118 22.30 -1.09 44.52
CA TYR A 118 22.02 -1.99 45.64
C TYR A 118 20.89 -1.46 46.51
N GLU A 119 20.96 -0.19 46.92
CA GLU A 119 19.91 0.43 47.73
C GLU A 119 18.56 0.47 47.00
N THR A 120 18.56 0.69 45.68
CA THR A 120 17.34 0.66 44.86
C THR A 120 16.71 -0.74 44.79
N LEU A 121 17.52 -1.78 44.66
CA LEU A 121 17.05 -3.18 44.51
C LEU A 121 16.78 -3.89 45.84
N LYS A 122 17.28 -3.36 46.97
CA LYS A 122 17.16 -3.97 48.29
C LYS A 122 15.71 -4.22 48.73
N PRO A 123 14.75 -3.30 48.59
CA PRO A 123 13.36 -3.55 48.98
C PRO A 123 12.72 -4.71 48.21
N PHE A 124 13.08 -4.86 46.92
CA PHE A 124 12.61 -5.98 46.10
C PHE A 124 13.22 -7.30 46.58
N LYS A 125 14.55 -7.33 46.79
CA LYS A 125 15.25 -8.51 47.33
C LYS A 125 14.66 -8.95 48.67
N ASP A 126 14.40 -8.02 49.58
CA ASP A 126 13.88 -8.31 50.92
C ASP A 126 12.47 -8.90 50.82
N ARG A 127 11.60 -8.34 49.97
CA ARG A 127 10.25 -8.86 49.73
C ARG A 127 10.26 -10.27 49.11
N VAL A 128 11.16 -10.54 48.17
CA VAL A 128 11.34 -11.88 47.59
C VAL A 128 11.84 -12.86 48.63
N ALA A 129 12.77 -12.44 49.49
CA ALA A 129 13.28 -13.30 50.57
C ALA A 129 12.21 -13.62 51.61
N GLU A 130 11.32 -12.67 51.94
CA GLU A 130 10.16 -12.92 52.80
C GLU A 130 9.14 -13.86 52.14
N ASP A 131 8.89 -13.69 50.85
CA ASP A 131 7.96 -14.54 50.09
C ASP A 131 8.44 -16.01 50.04
N ILE A 132 9.74 -16.22 49.75
CA ILE A 132 10.35 -17.56 49.75
C ILE A 132 10.25 -18.21 51.14
N LYS A 133 10.59 -17.48 52.20
CA LYS A 133 10.51 -18.01 53.57
C LYS A 133 9.09 -18.32 54.02
N SER A 134 8.13 -17.44 53.70
CA SER A 134 6.72 -17.68 54.03
C SER A 134 6.19 -18.92 53.31
N ASN A 135 6.64 -19.15 52.08
CA ASN A 135 6.29 -20.36 51.32
C ASN A 135 6.96 -21.63 51.84
N GLU A 136 8.14 -21.53 52.48
CA GLU A 136 8.82 -22.67 53.14
C GLU A 136 8.24 -23.00 54.53
N ASP A 137 7.65 -22.04 55.26
CA ASP A 137 7.03 -22.23 56.57
C ASP A 137 5.57 -22.76 56.49
N ASP A 138 4.94 -22.67 55.31
CA ASP A 138 3.56 -23.13 55.04
C ASP A 138 3.48 -24.60 54.50
N GLU A 139 4.61 -25.32 54.40
CA GLU A 139 4.71 -26.78 54.13
C GLU A 139 4.97 -27.62 55.40
#